data_AF-A0A031FYJ5-F1
#
_entry.id   AF-A0A031FYJ5-F1
#
_cell.length_a   1.000
_cell.length_b   1.000
_cell.length_c   1.000
_cell.angle_alpha   90.00
_cell.angle_beta   90.00
_cell.angle_gamma   90.00
#
_symmetry.space_group_name_H-M   'P 1'
#
loop_
_entity.id
_entity.type
_entity.pdbx_description
1 polymer ?
#
loop_
_entity_poly.entity_id
_entity_poly.type
_entity_poly.pdbx_seq_one_letter_code
_entity_poly.pdbx_strand_id
1 'polypeptide(L)'
;MLLADHEPPERAPLQVEVGERVQVGDRDDEWPAFVFVTAGEGTGWVPSRHIEDGVVVTAYDTTELRAFAGDVVEVIVDDPKSEWAWCRDAHGNEGWIPHRVLELRAEGVRGPDAERLHAG
;
A
#
# COMPACT_ATOMS: atom_id res chain seq x y z
N MET A 1 -7.66 4.16 -10.56
CA MET A 1 -6.92 5.05 -11.49
C MET A 1 -6.24 6.12 -10.67
N LEU A 2 -5.06 6.58 -11.06
CA LEU A 2 -4.31 7.64 -10.37
C LEU A 2 -4.90 9.02 -10.69
N LEU A 3 -5.13 9.82 -9.65
CA LEU A 3 -5.62 11.21 -9.74
C LEU A 3 -4.47 12.23 -9.85
N ALA A 4 -3.28 11.85 -9.39
CA ALA A 4 -2.06 12.65 -9.42
C ALA A 4 -0.85 11.71 -9.51
N ASP A 5 0.32 12.28 -9.85
CA ASP A 5 1.58 11.54 -9.83
C ASP A 5 1.93 11.09 -8.41
N HIS A 6 2.52 9.91 -8.30
CA HIS A 6 3.10 9.38 -7.08
C HIS A 6 4.56 9.00 -7.32
N GLU A 7 5.43 9.59 -6.50
CA GLU A 7 6.86 9.50 -6.62
C GLU A 7 7.43 8.80 -5.37
N PRO A 8 8.06 7.62 -5.53
CA PRO A 8 8.75 6.97 -4.43
C PRO A 8 9.90 7.84 -3.93
N PRO A 9 10.25 7.77 -2.63
CA PRO A 9 11.36 8.52 -2.08
C PRO A 9 12.71 8.08 -2.69
N GLU A 10 13.69 8.99 -2.72
CA GLU A 10 15.06 8.71 -3.17
C GLU A 10 15.86 7.90 -2.14
N ARG A 11 15.37 6.70 -1.78
CA ARG A 11 16.05 5.73 -0.92
C ARG A 11 15.60 4.31 -1.30
N ALA A 12 16.42 3.31 -0.98
CA ALA A 12 16.01 1.91 -1.13
C ALA A 12 14.86 1.59 -0.14
N PRO A 13 13.90 0.74 -0.53
CA PRO A 13 12.88 0.26 0.38
C PRO A 13 13.50 -0.59 1.49
N LEU A 14 12.98 -0.41 2.70
CA LEU A 14 13.18 -1.31 3.82
C LEU A 14 12.15 -2.45 3.76
N GLN A 15 12.63 -3.68 3.96
CA GLN A 15 11.83 -4.88 4.20
C GLN A 15 12.11 -5.36 5.61
N VAL A 16 11.07 -5.65 6.38
CA VAL A 16 11.19 -6.19 7.74
C VAL A 16 10.36 -7.45 7.89
N GLU A 17 10.91 -8.42 8.63
CA GLU A 17 10.30 -9.73 8.82
C GLU A 17 9.79 -9.96 10.24
N VAL A 18 8.76 -10.79 10.41
CA VAL A 18 8.21 -11.10 11.73
C VAL A 18 9.28 -11.69 12.66
N GLY A 19 9.39 -11.14 13.87
CA GLY A 19 10.39 -11.51 14.87
C GLY A 19 11.68 -10.71 14.79
N GLU A 20 11.87 -9.90 13.75
CA GLU A 20 13.02 -9.01 13.64
C GLU A 20 12.98 -7.91 14.72
N ARG A 21 14.15 -7.62 15.31
CA ARG A 21 14.32 -6.51 16.25
C ARG A 21 14.73 -5.26 15.50
N VAL A 22 14.01 -4.19 15.73
CA VAL A 22 14.23 -2.89 15.07
C VAL A 22 14.31 -1.76 16.08
N GLN A 23 14.91 -0.65 15.67
CA GLN A 23 14.83 0.60 16.42
C GLN A 23 13.63 1.41 15.93
N VAL A 24 12.80 1.87 16.86
CA VAL A 24 11.64 2.72 16.57
C VAL A 24 12.01 4.16 16.91
N GLY A 25 11.93 5.03 15.92
CA GLY A 25 12.15 6.47 16.02
C GLY A 25 10.84 7.25 16.09
N ASP A 26 10.83 8.41 15.44
CA ASP A 26 9.72 9.35 15.48
C ASP A 26 8.46 8.82 14.78
N ARG A 27 7.31 9.41 15.15
CA ARG A 27 6.05 9.21 14.43
C ARG A 27 5.96 10.21 13.29
N ASP A 28 5.44 9.78 12.14
CA ASP A 28 5.29 10.65 10.98
C ASP A 28 4.18 11.69 11.23
N ASP A 29 4.45 12.95 10.90
CA ASP A 29 3.51 14.07 11.08
C ASP A 29 2.44 14.13 9.96
N GLU A 30 2.79 13.70 8.74
CA GLU A 30 1.87 13.66 7.60
C GLU A 30 1.06 12.35 7.59
N TRP A 31 1.68 11.25 8.02
CA TRP A 31 1.08 9.92 8.04
C TRP A 31 1.08 9.32 9.46
N PRO A 32 0.18 9.74 10.36
CA PRO A 32 0.23 9.40 11.79
C PRO A 32 0.17 7.91 12.12
N ALA A 33 -0.24 7.06 11.16
CA ALA A 33 -0.19 5.61 11.31
C ALA A 33 1.25 5.05 11.34
N PHE A 34 2.25 5.79 10.86
CA PHE A 34 3.61 5.32 10.64
C PHE A 34 4.59 5.78 11.72
N VAL A 35 5.60 4.95 11.98
CA VAL A 35 6.78 5.29 12.77
C VAL A 35 8.03 5.03 11.95
N PHE A 36 9.08 5.80 12.20
CA PHE A 36 10.36 5.62 11.52
C PHE A 36 11.06 4.40 12.12
N VAL A 37 11.41 3.45 11.27
CA VAL A 37 12.06 2.20 11.67
C VAL A 37 13.48 2.19 11.11
N THR A 38 14.44 1.85 11.96
CA THR A 38 15.81 1.52 11.57
C THR A 38 16.05 0.03 11.85
N ALA A 39 16.42 -0.69 10.80
CA ALA A 39 16.79 -2.11 10.83
C ALA A 39 18.23 -2.27 10.32
N GLY A 40 18.76 -3.51 10.34
CA GLY A 40 20.12 -3.77 9.87
C GLY A 40 20.35 -3.40 8.41
N GLU A 41 19.32 -3.57 7.58
CA GLU A 41 19.35 -3.42 6.13
C GLU A 41 19.05 -1.98 5.65
N GLY A 42 18.54 -1.11 6.53
CA GLY A 42 18.14 0.24 6.14
C GLY A 42 17.10 0.87 7.06
N THR A 43 16.36 1.82 6.49
CA THR A 43 15.38 2.63 7.24
C THR A 43 14.12 2.88 6.43
N GLY A 44 12.97 2.95 7.07
CA GLY A 44 11.71 3.22 6.39
C GLY A 44 10.56 3.50 7.35
N TRP A 45 9.46 4.00 6.80
CA TRP A 45 8.24 4.24 7.54
C TRP A 45 7.39 2.97 7.55
N VAL A 46 7.11 2.45 8.74
CA VAL A 46 6.32 1.22 8.93
C VAL A 46 5.08 1.56 9.76
N PRO A 47 3.88 1.02 9.43
CA PRO A 47 2.71 1.20 10.28
C PRO A 47 3.02 0.78 11.71
N SER A 48 2.78 1.65 12.69
CA SER A 48 3.19 1.38 14.08
C SER A 48 2.50 0.15 14.66
N ARG A 49 1.35 -0.25 14.11
CA ARG A 49 0.63 -1.49 14.44
C ARG A 49 1.37 -2.77 14.03
N HIS A 50 2.43 -2.68 13.25
CA HIS A 50 3.28 -3.81 12.85
C HIS A 50 4.46 -4.02 13.79
N ILE A 51 4.67 -3.12 14.75
CA ILE A 51 5.78 -3.18 15.71
C ILE A 51 5.22 -3.23 17.14
N GLU A 52 5.64 -4.22 17.92
CA GLU A 52 5.34 -4.33 19.35
C GLU A 52 6.66 -4.43 20.12
N ASP A 53 6.89 -3.53 21.08
CA ASP A 53 8.11 -3.50 21.93
C ASP A 53 9.44 -3.60 21.15
N GLY A 54 9.50 -2.95 19.97
CA GLY A 54 10.68 -2.97 19.09
C GLY A 54 10.87 -4.27 18.31
N VAL A 55 9.84 -5.11 18.24
CA VAL A 55 9.82 -6.35 17.45
C VAL A 55 8.74 -6.26 16.38
N VAL A 56 9.08 -6.68 15.17
CA VAL A 56 8.15 -6.76 14.05
C VAL A 56 7.17 -7.91 14.29
N VAL A 57 5.88 -7.61 14.34
CA VAL A 57 4.80 -8.60 14.51
C VAL A 57 3.97 -8.81 13.23
N THR A 58 4.21 -7.99 12.21
CA THR A 58 3.67 -8.16 10.85
C THR A 58 4.76 -7.74 9.87
N ALA A 59 5.14 -8.63 8.95
CA ALA A 59 6.13 -8.30 7.93
C ALA A 59 5.63 -7.13 7.06
N TYR A 60 6.54 -6.26 6.63
CA TYR A 60 6.20 -5.08 5.86
C TYR A 60 7.31 -4.72 4.87
N ASP A 61 6.92 -4.43 3.63
CA ASP A 61 7.78 -3.88 2.59
C ASP A 61 7.38 -2.41 2.39
N THR A 62 8.35 -1.51 2.51
CA THR A 62 8.14 -0.06 2.34
C THR A 62 8.26 0.41 0.88
N THR A 63 8.31 -0.51 -0.08
CA THR A 63 8.34 -0.20 -1.52
C THR A 63 7.10 0.60 -1.90
N GLU A 64 7.33 1.76 -2.51
CA GLU A 64 6.31 2.63 -3.10
C GLU A 64 6.32 2.46 -4.62
N LEU A 65 5.15 2.45 -5.25
CA LEU A 65 5.02 2.27 -6.70
C LEU A 65 5.00 3.63 -7.38
N ARG A 66 6.00 3.90 -8.23
CA ARG A 66 5.95 5.05 -9.13
C ARG A 66 4.77 4.94 -10.08
N ALA A 67 3.92 5.96 -10.12
CA ALA A 67 2.79 6.01 -11.02
C ALA A 67 2.46 7.46 -11.41
N PHE A 68 1.88 7.66 -12.59
CA PHE A 68 1.50 8.96 -13.12
C PHE A 68 -0.01 9.15 -13.10
N ALA A 69 -0.46 10.41 -13.08
CA ALA A 69 -1.87 10.74 -13.19
C ALA A 69 -2.48 10.09 -14.46
N GLY A 70 -3.62 9.41 -14.28
CA GLY A 70 -4.30 8.66 -15.34
C GLY A 70 -3.89 7.19 -15.45
N ASP A 71 -2.82 6.74 -14.79
CA ASP A 71 -2.45 5.32 -14.77
C ASP A 71 -3.55 4.48 -14.11
N VAL A 72 -3.76 3.27 -14.64
CA VAL A 72 -4.64 2.27 -14.06
C VAL A 72 -3.79 1.21 -13.39
N VAL A 73 -4.02 1.03 -12.09
CA VAL A 73 -3.38 0.02 -11.26
C VAL A 73 -4.43 -0.93 -10.67
N GLU A 74 -4.03 -2.18 -10.45
CA GLU A 74 -4.79 -3.15 -9.67
C GLU A 74 -4.46 -2.96 -8.18
N VAL A 75 -5.47 -2.87 -7.32
CA VAL A 75 -5.26 -2.89 -5.86
C VAL A 75 -5.20 -4.35 -5.39
N ILE A 76 -4.05 -4.77 -4.89
CA ILE A 76 -3.83 -6.13 -4.36
C ILE A 76 -4.19 -6.17 -2.86
N VAL A 77 -3.77 -5.14 -2.12
CA VAL A 77 -4.06 -4.98 -0.69
C VAL A 77 -4.52 -3.54 -0.45
N ASP A 78 -5.66 -3.38 0.21
CA ASP A 78 -6.16 -2.11 0.70
C ASP A 78 -5.90 -2.01 2.22
N ASP A 79 -5.21 -0.96 2.69
CA ASP A 79 -5.03 -0.68 4.12
C ASP A 79 -5.57 0.71 4.50
N PRO A 80 -6.89 0.82 4.74
CA PRO A 80 -7.51 2.07 5.16
C PRO A 80 -7.00 2.61 6.49
N LYS A 81 -6.33 1.81 7.32
CA LYS A 81 -5.79 2.28 8.61
C LYS A 81 -4.50 3.07 8.43
N SER A 82 -3.74 2.79 7.38
CA SER A 82 -2.57 3.59 7.00
C SER A 82 -2.91 4.64 5.95
N GLU A 83 -4.03 4.48 5.24
CA GLU A 83 -4.44 5.28 4.07
C GLU A 83 -3.58 4.99 2.83
N TRP A 84 -3.10 3.76 2.69
CA TRP A 84 -2.31 3.29 1.55
C TRP A 84 -2.82 1.96 1.02
N ALA A 85 -2.62 1.75 -0.29
CA ALA A 85 -2.95 0.51 -0.98
C ALA A 85 -1.72 -0.05 -1.71
N TRP A 86 -1.46 -1.34 -1.57
CA TRP A 86 -0.44 -2.05 -2.33
C TRP A 86 -1.01 -2.36 -3.71
N CYS A 87 -0.40 -1.77 -4.73
CA CYS A 87 -0.91 -1.75 -6.09
C CYS A 87 0.03 -2.48 -7.04
N ARG A 88 -0.50 -2.94 -8.18
CA ARG A 88 0.24 -3.48 -9.33
C ARG A 88 0.02 -2.63 -10.57
N ASP A 89 1.07 -2.24 -11.26
CA ASP A 89 0.96 -1.60 -12.58
C ASP A 89 0.76 -2.62 -13.73
N ALA A 90 0.56 -2.11 -14.95
CA ALA A 90 0.38 -2.95 -16.14
C ALA A 90 1.64 -3.74 -16.55
N HIS A 91 2.81 -3.39 -16.00
CA HIS A 91 4.09 -4.06 -16.23
C HIS A 91 4.39 -5.12 -15.15
N GLY A 92 3.52 -5.24 -14.14
CA GLY A 92 3.68 -6.16 -13.02
C GLY A 92 4.54 -5.64 -11.87
N ASN A 93 4.93 -4.35 -11.89
CA ASN A 93 5.60 -3.72 -10.76
C ASN A 93 4.61 -3.52 -9.62
N GLU A 94 5.07 -3.74 -8.39
CA GLU A 94 4.24 -3.62 -7.19
C GLU A 94 4.82 -2.61 -6.19
N GLY A 95 3.93 -1.99 -5.42
CA GLY A 95 4.31 -1.07 -4.34
C GLY A 95 3.12 -0.30 -3.78
N TRP A 96 3.34 0.38 -2.66
CA TRP A 96 2.34 1.23 -2.01
C TRP A 96 2.04 2.49 -2.83
N ILE A 97 0.76 2.87 -2.86
CA ILE A 97 0.26 4.15 -3.38
C ILE A 97 -0.73 4.72 -2.33
N PRO A 98 -0.65 6.02 -1.98
CA PRO A 98 -1.53 6.58 -0.97
C PRO A 98 -2.96 6.75 -1.51
N HIS A 99 -3.97 6.53 -0.66
CA HIS A 99 -5.39 6.62 -1.04
C HIS A 99 -5.75 7.97 -1.65
N ARG A 100 -5.12 9.06 -1.19
CA ARG A 100 -5.40 10.42 -1.68
C ARG A 100 -5.14 10.62 -3.17
N VAL A 101 -4.30 9.77 -3.79
CA VAL A 101 -4.05 9.81 -5.24
C VAL A 101 -4.76 8.70 -6.00
N LEU A 102 -5.58 7.88 -5.32
CA LEU A 102 -6.33 6.80 -5.94
C LEU A 102 -7.80 7.16 -6.08
N GLU A 103 -8.33 7.05 -7.30
CA GLU A 103 -9.75 6.87 -7.53
C GLU A 103 -10.06 5.36 -7.51
N LEU A 104 -10.60 4.88 -6.39
CA LEU A 104 -11.12 3.53 -6.28
C LEU A 104 -12.44 3.44 -7.02
N ARG A 105 -12.50 2.56 -8.02
CA ARG A 105 -13.75 2.18 -8.66
C ARG A 105 -14.12 0.82 -8.11
N ALA A 106 -15.26 0.74 -7.42
CA ALA A 106 -15.86 -0.55 -7.15
C ALA A 106 -16.17 -1.20 -8.50
N GLU A 107 -15.60 -2.37 -8.78
CA GLU A 107 -16.13 -3.17 -9.88
C GLU A 107 -17.61 -3.43 -9.58
N GLY A 108 -18.47 -3.01 -10.51
CA GLY A 108 -19.90 -3.28 -10.41
C GLY A 108 -20.08 -4.78 -10.24
N VAL A 109 -20.76 -5.18 -9.16
CA VAL A 109 -21.25 -6.54 -8.99
C VAL A 109 -21.96 -6.91 -10.29
N ARG A 110 -21.38 -7.83 -11.08
CA ARG A 110 -22.12 -8.50 -12.15
C ARG A 110 -23.17 -9.36 -11.45
N GLY A 111 -24.34 -8.79 -11.23
CA GLY A 111 -25.51 -9.54 -10.77
C GLY A 111 -25.80 -10.65 -11.79
N PRO A 112 -26.16 -11.87 -11.33
CA PRO A 112 -26.68 -12.87 -12.24
C PRO A 112 -28.10 -12.43 -12.59
N ASP A 113 -28.33 -12.03 -13.84
CA ASP A 113 -29.61 -12.18 -14.56
C ASP A 113 -29.54 -11.48 -15.93
N ALA A 114 -28.83 -12.13 -16.85
CA ALA A 114 -29.02 -11.94 -18.28
C ALA A 114 -29.38 -13.29 -18.92
N GLU A 115 -30.34 -14.00 -18.34
CA GLU A 115 -31.00 -15.09 -19.06
C GLU A 115 -32.44 -15.24 -18.60
N ARG A 116 -33.34 -15.43 -19.59
CA ARG A 116 -34.79 -15.69 -19.49
C ARG A 116 -35.67 -14.45 -19.40
N LEU A 117 -36.03 -13.90 -20.57
CA LEU A 117 -37.43 -13.72 -21.00
C LEU A 117 -37.47 -13.58 -22.54
N HIS A 118 -37.40 -14.70 -23.23
CA HIS A 118 -38.03 -14.89 -24.55
C HIS A 118 -38.58 -16.32 -24.59
N ALA A 119 -39.71 -16.50 -23.90
CA ALA A 119 -40.65 -17.54 -24.25
C ALA A 119 -41.69 -16.87 -25.15
N GLY A 120 -41.61 -17.16 -26.44
CA GLY A 120 -42.64 -16.96 -27.44
C GLY A 120 -42.91 -18.30 -28.11
#